data_AF-A0A8S2U4U1-F1
#
_entry.id   AF-A0A8S2U4U1-F1
#
_cell.length_a   1.000
_cell.length_b   1.000
_cell.length_c   1.000
_cell.angle_alpha   90.00
_cell.angle_beta   90.00
_cell.angle_gamma   90.00
#
_symmetry.space_group_name_H-M   'P 1'
#
loop_
_entity.id
_entity.type
_entity.pdbx_description
1 polymer ?
#
loop_
_entity_poly.entity_id
_entity_poly.type
_entity_poly.pdbx_seq_one_letter_code
_entity_poly.pdbx_strand_id
1 'polypeptide(L)'
;AIEWSRITTKASLIGELKHAVKEIPKTTCSYIALFVHTIIYYGSNIVKQFKTSLHQRPNDVHCVLMSKYSKVPEWWYFVVFCLSFIVAAVTCQQGDLMPWYYLFLAIAIAFGWLLPIGIVEAIANVNLFSLTAVMLVGAILFHKNGLANLTFQAFASTTISQALILLFSFKFGHYMKIPSRTIFITQLMITILNAIIKYSITYHLLNTVPDICSTQNWTCPNSPTTPILFANLGKLP
;
A
#
# COMPACT_ATOMS: atom_id res chain seq x y z
N ALA A 1 -41.64 1.05 26.04
CA ALA A 1 -41.04 2.21 25.35
C ALA A 1 -39.57 1.99 24.97
N ILE A 2 -38.72 1.49 25.87
CA ILE A 2 -37.26 1.33 25.64
C ILE A 2 -36.90 0.26 24.60
N GLU A 3 -37.68 -0.84 24.50
CA GLU A 3 -37.46 -1.92 23.53
C GLU A 3 -37.63 -1.47 22.07
N TRP A 4 -38.67 -0.66 21.80
CA TRP A 4 -39.00 -0.15 20.46
C TRP A 4 -38.00 0.89 19.94
N SER A 5 -37.38 1.65 20.83
CA SER A 5 -36.27 2.56 20.49
C SER A 5 -35.04 1.79 19.98
N ARG A 6 -34.74 0.63 20.58
CA ARG A 6 -33.55 -0.17 20.25
C ARG A 6 -33.69 -0.93 18.92
N ILE A 7 -34.91 -1.33 18.58
CA ILE A 7 -35.25 -1.98 17.30
C ILE A 7 -35.20 -0.97 16.15
N THR A 8 -35.69 0.25 16.36
CA THR A 8 -35.64 1.33 15.37
C THR A 8 -34.21 1.83 15.12
N THR A 9 -33.35 1.90 16.15
CA THR A 9 -31.92 2.20 15.93
C THR A 9 -31.21 1.08 15.16
N LYS A 10 -31.45 -0.19 15.49
CA LYS A 10 -30.88 -1.33 14.73
C LYS A 10 -31.34 -1.32 13.27
N ALA A 11 -32.62 -1.05 13.00
CA ALA A 11 -33.16 -1.00 11.64
C ALA A 11 -32.59 0.17 10.83
N SER A 12 -32.41 1.34 11.44
CA SER A 12 -31.72 2.49 10.84
C SER A 12 -30.25 2.17 10.53
N LEU A 13 -29.53 1.56 11.47
CA LEU A 13 -28.13 1.16 11.28
C LEU A 13 -28.00 0.11 10.16
N ILE A 14 -28.94 -0.83 10.05
CA ILE A 14 -28.99 -1.84 8.98
C ILE A 14 -29.36 -1.21 7.63
N GLY A 15 -30.19 -0.17 7.60
CA GLY A 15 -30.55 0.59 6.40
C GLY A 15 -29.35 1.38 5.85
N GLU A 16 -28.65 2.10 6.73
CA GLU A 16 -27.38 2.78 6.44
C GLU A 16 -26.32 1.78 5.99
N LEU A 17 -26.19 0.63 6.66
CA LEU A 17 -25.28 -0.44 6.28
C LEU A 17 -25.64 -1.03 4.90
N LYS A 18 -26.93 -1.18 4.57
CA LYS A 18 -27.37 -1.68 3.26
C LYS A 18 -27.10 -0.69 2.13
N HIS A 19 -27.28 0.61 2.37
CA HIS A 19 -26.92 1.66 1.41
C HIS A 19 -25.39 1.72 1.23
N ALA A 20 -24.63 1.68 2.33
CA ALA A 20 -23.17 1.60 2.31
C ALA A 20 -22.67 0.32 1.60
N VAL A 21 -23.33 -0.83 1.80
CA VAL A 21 -23.02 -2.12 1.14
C VAL A 21 -23.35 -2.09 -0.37
N LYS A 22 -24.38 -1.35 -0.78
CA LYS A 22 -24.80 -1.22 -2.18
C LYS A 22 -23.90 -0.27 -2.99
N GLU A 23 -23.26 0.69 -2.32
CA GLU A 23 -22.24 1.56 -2.90
C GLU A 23 -20.85 0.93 -2.94
N ILE A 24 -20.65 -0.21 -2.28
CA ILE A 24 -19.35 -0.87 -2.37
C ILE A 24 -19.16 -1.36 -3.81
N PRO A 25 -18.16 -0.84 -4.56
CA PRO A 25 -17.95 -1.26 -5.94
C PRO A 25 -17.72 -2.77 -5.96
N LYS A 26 -18.27 -3.47 -6.95
CA LYS A 26 -18.18 -4.95 -7.11
C LYS A 26 -16.76 -5.51 -6.96
N THR A 27 -15.74 -4.66 -7.10
CA THR A 27 -14.32 -4.94 -6.89
C THR A 27 -13.98 -5.34 -5.45
N THR A 28 -14.70 -4.89 -4.43
CA THR A 28 -14.39 -5.19 -3.01
C THR A 28 -14.69 -6.62 -2.61
N CYS A 29 -15.78 -7.19 -3.13
CA CYS A 29 -16.08 -8.61 -2.98
C CYS A 29 -14.97 -9.47 -3.57
N SER A 30 -14.34 -9.02 -4.66
CA SER A 30 -13.18 -9.69 -5.27
C SER A 30 -11.96 -9.70 -4.34
N TYR A 31 -11.65 -8.59 -3.67
CA TYR A 31 -10.51 -8.53 -2.74
C TYR A 31 -10.72 -9.38 -1.48
N ILE A 32 -11.93 -9.38 -0.92
CA ILE A 32 -12.25 -10.22 0.24
C ILE A 32 -12.17 -11.70 -0.18
N ALA A 33 -12.71 -12.07 -1.34
CA ALA A 33 -12.62 -13.42 -1.88
C ALA A 33 -11.16 -13.84 -2.14
N LEU A 34 -10.35 -12.94 -2.69
CA LEU A 34 -8.92 -13.14 -2.89
C LEU A 34 -8.21 -13.45 -1.57
N PHE A 35 -8.42 -12.61 -0.57
CA PHE A 35 -7.79 -12.73 0.74
C PHE A 35 -8.17 -14.05 1.43
N VAL A 36 -9.47 -14.39 1.41
CA VAL A 36 -9.99 -15.64 1.95
C VAL A 36 -9.44 -16.85 1.19
N HIS A 37 -9.39 -16.80 -0.14
CA HIS A 37 -8.83 -17.87 -0.97
C HIS A 37 -7.35 -18.09 -0.66
N THR A 38 -6.56 -17.02 -0.53
CA THR A 38 -5.14 -17.13 -0.21
C THR A 38 -4.90 -17.76 1.16
N ILE A 39 -5.68 -17.36 2.17
CA ILE A 39 -5.53 -17.91 3.53
C ILE A 39 -5.94 -19.37 3.59
N ILE A 40 -7.10 -19.75 3.02
CA ILE A 40 -7.61 -21.12 3.11
C ILE A 40 -6.76 -22.08 2.28
N TYR A 41 -6.44 -21.73 1.03
CA TYR A 41 -5.79 -22.65 0.10
C TYR A 41 -4.27 -22.68 0.28
N TYR A 42 -3.64 -21.50 0.45
CA TYR A 42 -2.18 -21.39 0.55
C TYR A 42 -1.68 -21.29 2.00
N GLY A 43 -2.54 -21.10 3.00
CA GLY A 43 -2.15 -20.91 4.41
C GLY A 43 -1.23 -22.02 4.95
N SER A 44 -1.60 -23.28 4.75
CA SER A 44 -0.78 -24.42 5.20
C SER A 44 0.60 -24.43 4.53
N ASN A 45 0.66 -24.12 3.24
CA ASN A 45 1.91 -24.02 2.49
C ASN A 45 2.77 -22.83 2.95
N ILE A 46 2.16 -21.68 3.24
CA ILE A 46 2.83 -20.49 3.77
C ILE A 46 3.47 -20.80 5.12
N VAL A 47 2.73 -21.41 6.05
CA VAL A 47 3.24 -21.75 7.39
C VAL A 47 4.35 -22.78 7.31
N LYS A 48 4.19 -23.81 6.46
CA LYS A 48 5.24 -24.82 6.23
C LYS A 48 6.50 -24.17 5.68
N GLN A 49 6.38 -23.32 4.66
CA GLN A 49 7.52 -22.65 4.04
C GLN A 49 8.20 -21.65 4.99
N PHE A 50 7.42 -20.93 5.81
CA PHE A 50 7.94 -20.02 6.82
C PHE A 50 8.75 -20.78 7.89
N LYS A 51 8.23 -21.90 8.39
CA LYS A 51 8.92 -22.74 9.39
C LYS A 51 10.21 -23.36 8.82
N THR A 52 10.16 -23.86 7.59
CA THR A 52 11.33 -24.40 6.88
C THR A 52 12.40 -23.33 6.69
N SER A 53 12.02 -22.11 6.29
CA SER A 53 12.97 -21.01 6.07
C SER A 53 13.68 -20.56 7.35
N LEU A 54 13.05 -20.73 8.51
CA LEU A 54 13.64 -20.42 9.83
C LEU A 54 14.61 -21.51 10.31
N HIS A 55 14.27 -22.79 10.13
CA HIS A 55 15.00 -23.91 10.75
C HIS A 55 15.97 -24.63 9.81
N GLN A 56 15.74 -24.60 8.50
CA GLN A 56 16.50 -25.37 7.52
C GLN A 56 17.12 -24.45 6.48
N ARG A 57 18.42 -24.64 6.20
CA ARG A 57 19.01 -24.05 5.00
C ARG A 57 18.46 -24.81 3.79
N PRO A 58 17.81 -24.15 2.83
CA PRO A 58 17.34 -24.82 1.63
C PRO A 58 18.51 -25.48 0.90
N ASN A 59 18.42 -26.78 0.65
CA ASN A 59 19.38 -27.58 -0.11
C ASN A 59 19.18 -27.45 -1.64
N ASP A 60 18.61 -26.33 -2.11
CA ASP A 60 18.50 -26.09 -3.55
C ASP A 60 19.84 -25.59 -4.12
N VAL A 61 20.08 -25.88 -5.40
CA VAL A 61 21.34 -25.51 -6.07
C VAL A 61 21.55 -23.99 -6.04
N HIS A 62 20.47 -23.21 -6.14
CA HIS A 62 20.57 -21.75 -6.12
C HIS A 62 20.99 -21.18 -4.76
N CYS A 63 20.46 -21.68 -3.64
CA CYS A 63 20.86 -21.21 -2.31
C CYS A 63 22.27 -21.67 -1.93
N VAL A 64 22.70 -22.86 -2.37
CA VAL A 64 24.09 -23.29 -2.22
C VAL A 64 25.02 -22.34 -2.96
N LEU A 65 24.72 -22.00 -4.22
CA LEU A 65 25.53 -21.08 -5.00
C LEU A 65 25.49 -19.65 -4.43
N MET A 66 24.35 -19.23 -3.90
CA MET A 66 24.17 -17.90 -3.30
C MET A 66 24.76 -17.80 -1.89
N SER A 67 25.04 -18.92 -1.21
CA SER A 67 25.63 -18.95 0.14
C SER A 67 27.03 -18.31 0.22
N LYS A 68 27.72 -18.22 -0.92
CA LYS A 68 29.02 -17.54 -1.05
C LYS A 68 28.91 -16.02 -0.85
N TYR A 69 27.74 -15.44 -1.15
CA TYR A 69 27.53 -14.00 -1.00
C TYR A 69 27.03 -13.67 0.41
N SER A 70 27.62 -12.64 1.03
CA SER A 70 27.19 -12.21 2.34
C SER A 70 25.77 -11.64 2.29
N LYS A 71 24.92 -12.07 3.23
CA LYS A 71 23.57 -11.54 3.38
C LYS A 71 23.60 -10.03 3.71
N VAL A 72 22.52 -9.34 3.33
CA VAL A 72 22.27 -7.97 3.77
C VAL A 72 22.01 -8.02 5.28
N PRO A 73 22.73 -7.23 6.10
CA PRO A 73 22.49 -7.23 7.53
C PRO A 73 21.13 -6.62 7.85
N GLU A 74 20.44 -7.18 8.84
CA GLU A 74 19.05 -6.81 9.18
C GLU A 74 18.90 -5.34 9.59
N TRP A 75 19.94 -4.77 10.19
CA TRP A 75 19.94 -3.36 10.61
C TRP A 75 19.83 -2.37 9.44
N TRP A 76 20.22 -2.74 8.21
CA TRP A 76 20.03 -1.87 7.04
C TRP A 76 18.54 -1.62 6.77
N TYR A 77 17.73 -2.68 6.87
CA TYR A 77 16.28 -2.56 6.70
C TYR A 77 15.66 -1.74 7.82
N PHE A 78 16.10 -1.94 9.06
CA PHE A 78 15.61 -1.18 10.21
C PHE A 78 15.94 0.31 10.09
N VAL A 79 17.16 0.67 9.70
CA VAL A 79 17.57 2.08 9.49
C VAL A 79 16.72 2.74 8.41
N VAL A 80 16.52 2.07 7.25
CA VAL A 80 15.70 2.61 6.17
C VAL A 80 14.24 2.75 6.59
N PHE A 81 13.69 1.77 7.30
CA PHE A 81 12.34 1.83 7.85
C PHE A 81 12.18 3.03 8.80
N CYS A 82 13.08 3.20 9.77
CA CYS A 82 13.03 4.32 10.69
C CYS A 82 13.18 5.67 9.99
N LEU A 83 14.12 5.80 9.06
CA LEU A 83 14.34 7.04 8.33
C LEU A 83 13.10 7.43 7.51
N SER A 84 12.56 6.50 6.73
CA SER A 84 11.34 6.73 5.94
C SER A 84 10.12 7.02 6.81
N PHE A 85 9.98 6.34 7.95
CA PHE A 85 8.90 6.59 8.91
C PHE A 85 8.98 8.00 9.50
N ILE A 86 10.18 8.44 9.91
CA ILE A 86 10.38 9.79 10.47
C ILE A 86 10.02 10.86 9.44
N VAL A 87 10.53 10.73 8.20
CA VAL A 87 10.23 11.68 7.12
C VAL A 87 8.72 11.74 6.84
N ALA A 88 8.05 10.59 6.80
CA ALA A 88 6.61 10.54 6.59
C ALA A 88 5.82 11.16 7.77
N ALA A 89 6.20 10.87 9.01
CA ALA A 89 5.55 11.43 10.19
C ALA A 89 5.69 12.96 10.28
N VAL A 90 6.89 13.49 10.01
CA VAL A 90 7.14 14.94 9.96
C VAL A 90 6.30 15.59 8.87
N THR A 91 6.24 14.99 7.68
CA THR A 91 5.44 15.52 6.56
C THR A 91 3.95 15.54 6.89
N CYS A 92 3.42 14.49 7.51
CA CYS A 92 2.03 14.41 7.94
C CYS A 92 1.66 15.48 8.97
N GLN A 93 2.58 15.76 9.92
CA GLN A 93 2.35 16.74 10.98
C GLN A 93 2.50 18.18 10.50
N GLN A 94 3.44 18.44 9.58
CA GLN A 94 3.66 19.79 9.05
C GLN A 94 2.53 20.27 8.12
N GLY A 95 1.89 19.33 7.39
CA GLY A 95 0.82 19.66 6.46
C GLY A 95 -0.60 19.43 6.98
N ASP A 96 -0.79 19.18 8.28
CA ASP A 96 -2.09 18.89 8.92
C ASP A 96 -2.94 17.84 8.17
N LEU A 97 -2.28 16.89 7.49
CA LEU A 97 -2.96 15.94 6.60
C LEU A 97 -3.63 14.81 7.39
N MET A 98 -2.88 14.24 8.34
CA MET A 98 -3.29 13.08 9.14
C MET A 98 -2.43 12.98 10.41
N PRO A 99 -2.99 12.59 11.57
CA PRO A 99 -2.20 12.32 12.76
C PRO A 99 -1.19 11.18 12.57
N TRP A 100 0.01 11.32 13.14
CA TRP A 100 1.14 10.40 12.93
C TRP A 100 0.87 8.95 13.33
N TYR A 101 0.02 8.69 14.32
CA TYR A 101 -0.27 7.34 14.80
C TYR A 101 -1.04 6.50 13.77
N TYR A 102 -1.76 7.12 12.84
CA TYR A 102 -2.42 6.41 11.74
C TYR A 102 -1.42 5.89 10.70
N LEU A 103 -0.19 6.41 10.68
CA LEU A 103 0.87 5.91 9.82
C LEU A 103 1.31 4.49 10.24
N PHE A 104 1.35 4.21 11.54
CA PHE A 104 1.55 2.84 12.06
C PHE A 104 0.44 1.90 11.62
N LEU A 105 -0.81 2.36 11.69
CA LEU A 105 -1.97 1.57 11.26
C LEU A 105 -1.90 1.26 9.75
N ALA A 106 -1.51 2.24 8.94
CA ALA A 106 -1.34 2.08 7.50
C ALA A 106 -0.30 1.00 7.16
N ILE A 107 0.85 1.03 7.84
CA ILE A 107 1.92 0.04 7.65
C ILE A 107 1.47 -1.36 8.10
N ALA A 108 0.77 -1.47 9.23
CA ALA A 108 0.26 -2.75 9.73
C ALA A 108 -0.73 -3.40 8.76
N ILE A 109 -1.65 -2.61 8.20
CA ILE A 109 -2.61 -3.08 7.19
C ILE A 109 -1.87 -3.46 5.90
N ALA A 110 -0.92 -2.63 5.46
CA ALA A 110 -0.10 -2.91 4.29
C ALA A 110 0.66 -4.24 4.43
N PHE A 111 1.22 -4.54 5.60
CA PHE A 111 1.90 -5.80 5.86
C PHE A 111 0.96 -7.01 5.76
N GLY A 112 -0.24 -6.91 6.32
CA GLY A 112 -1.26 -7.97 6.21
C GLY A 112 -1.70 -8.22 4.76
N TRP A 113 -1.77 -7.17 3.94
CA TRP A 113 -2.17 -7.26 2.54
C TRP A 113 -1.05 -7.65 1.58
N LEU A 114 0.21 -7.36 1.94
CA LEU A 114 1.37 -7.62 1.11
C LEU A 114 1.51 -9.11 0.78
N LEU A 115 1.31 -9.98 1.77
CA LEU A 115 1.52 -11.42 1.63
C LEU A 115 0.56 -12.08 0.63
N PRO A 116 -0.77 -11.93 0.74
CA PRO A 116 -1.70 -12.54 -0.21
C PRO A 116 -1.59 -11.94 -1.61
N ILE A 117 -1.43 -10.62 -1.71
CA ILE A 117 -1.28 -9.94 -3.01
C ILE A 117 -0.01 -10.43 -3.71
N GLY A 118 1.11 -10.51 -2.99
CA GLY A 118 2.37 -10.98 -3.55
C GLY A 118 2.35 -12.43 -4.02
N ILE A 119 1.63 -13.32 -3.33
CA ILE A 119 1.49 -14.72 -3.76
C ILE A 119 0.69 -14.80 -5.07
N VAL A 120 -0.43 -14.08 -5.14
CA VAL A 120 -1.29 -14.16 -6.33
C VAL A 120 -0.62 -13.49 -7.53
N GLU A 121 0.03 -12.35 -7.33
CA GLU A 121 0.81 -11.70 -8.38
C GLU A 121 1.95 -12.61 -8.87
N ALA A 122 2.63 -13.32 -7.98
CA ALA A 122 3.70 -14.24 -8.36
C ALA A 122 3.23 -15.47 -9.15
N ILE A 123 1.97 -15.91 -8.97
CA ILE A 123 1.42 -17.10 -9.64
C ILE A 123 0.68 -16.71 -10.93
N ALA A 124 -0.24 -15.76 -10.82
CA ALA A 124 -1.11 -15.35 -11.91
C ALA A 124 -0.45 -14.34 -12.84
N ASN A 125 0.63 -13.67 -12.40
CA ASN A 125 1.26 -12.55 -13.11
C ASN A 125 0.28 -11.42 -13.45
N VAL A 126 -0.80 -11.30 -12.67
CA VAL A 126 -1.80 -10.24 -12.78
C VAL A 126 -1.61 -9.30 -11.60
N ASN A 127 -1.40 -8.01 -11.91
CA ASN A 127 -1.37 -6.95 -10.92
C ASN A 127 -2.80 -6.70 -10.39
N LEU A 128 -3.18 -7.43 -9.34
CA LEU A 128 -4.47 -7.26 -8.67
C LEU A 128 -4.49 -6.08 -7.70
N PHE A 129 -3.35 -5.41 -7.49
CA PHE A 129 -3.25 -4.25 -6.63
C PHE A 129 -4.10 -3.11 -7.20
N SER A 130 -5.27 -2.88 -6.60
CA SER A 130 -6.12 -1.75 -6.94
C SER A 130 -6.19 -0.76 -5.80
N LEU A 131 -5.91 0.48 -6.16
CA LEU A 131 -5.97 1.67 -5.32
C LEU A 131 -7.31 1.78 -4.55
N THR A 132 -8.40 1.27 -5.12
CA THR A 132 -9.78 1.31 -4.59
C THR A 132 -9.97 0.52 -3.30
N ALA A 133 -9.20 -0.55 -3.11
CA ALA A 133 -9.39 -1.48 -2.01
C ALA A 133 -8.88 -0.89 -0.67
N VAL A 134 -7.73 -0.22 -0.71
CA VAL A 134 -7.16 0.54 0.40
C VAL A 134 -7.97 1.79 0.69
N MET A 135 -8.52 2.42 -0.36
CA MET A 135 -9.41 3.59 -0.23
C MET A 135 -10.64 3.30 0.63
N LEU A 136 -11.21 2.10 0.50
CA LEU A 136 -12.38 1.70 1.27
C LEU A 136 -12.05 1.62 2.76
N VAL A 137 -10.91 1.01 3.10
CA VAL A 137 -10.45 0.89 4.49
C VAL A 137 -10.22 2.29 5.08
N GLY A 138 -9.58 3.18 4.34
CA GLY A 138 -9.39 4.57 4.76
C GLY A 138 -10.71 5.36 4.85
N ALA A 139 -11.68 5.11 3.96
CA ALA A 139 -12.99 5.76 4.00
C ALA A 139 -13.81 5.36 5.24
N ILE A 140 -13.67 4.11 5.70
CA ILE A 140 -14.26 3.64 6.95
C ILE A 140 -13.60 4.32 8.16
N LEU A 141 -12.27 4.50 8.11
CA LEU A 141 -11.50 5.11 9.21
C LEU A 141 -11.68 6.64 9.31
N PHE A 142 -11.82 7.33 8.17
CA PHE A 142 -11.82 8.80 8.08
C PHE A 142 -13.07 9.36 7.40
N HIS A 143 -14.23 9.01 7.94
CA HIS A 143 -15.55 9.33 7.36
C HIS A 143 -15.81 10.83 7.11
N LYS A 144 -15.06 11.75 7.74
CA LYS A 144 -15.27 13.21 7.66
C LYS A 144 -14.14 13.97 6.96
N ASN A 145 -12.96 13.37 6.80
CA ASN A 145 -11.77 14.05 6.27
C ASN A 145 -11.26 13.34 5.02
N GLY A 146 -11.72 13.81 3.85
CA GLY A 146 -11.29 13.26 2.56
C GLY A 146 -9.78 13.32 2.33
N LEU A 147 -9.12 14.40 2.77
CA LEU A 147 -7.66 14.55 2.67
C LEU A 147 -6.90 13.52 3.51
N ALA A 148 -7.39 13.22 4.72
CA ALA A 148 -6.80 12.17 5.56
C ALA A 148 -6.95 10.78 4.94
N ASN A 149 -8.11 10.50 4.33
CA ASN A 149 -8.33 9.24 3.61
C ASN A 149 -7.35 9.07 2.41
N LEU A 150 -7.19 10.12 1.60
CA LEU A 150 -6.31 10.08 0.43
C LEU A 150 -4.84 9.91 0.81
N THR A 151 -4.41 10.55 1.89
CA THR A 151 -3.02 10.46 2.36
C THR A 151 -2.73 9.11 2.99
N PHE A 152 -3.64 8.60 3.83
CA PHE A 152 -3.60 7.23 4.33
C PHE A 152 -3.48 6.22 3.18
N GLN A 153 -4.32 6.37 2.17
CA GLN A 153 -4.33 5.51 0.98
C GLN A 153 -3.03 5.61 0.19
N ALA A 154 -2.49 6.82 -0.02
CA ALA A 154 -1.23 7.02 -0.72
C ALA A 154 -0.07 6.28 -0.01
N PHE A 155 0.02 6.38 1.32
CA PHE A 155 1.06 5.67 2.08
C PHE A 155 0.88 4.16 2.02
N ALA A 156 -0.32 3.64 2.27
CA ALA A 156 -0.57 2.20 2.25
C ALA A 156 -0.35 1.59 0.84
N SER A 157 -0.80 2.27 -0.21
CA SER A 157 -0.65 1.78 -1.58
C SER A 157 0.80 1.79 -2.06
N THR A 158 1.51 2.90 -1.86
CA THR A 158 2.93 2.99 -2.25
C THR A 158 3.80 2.00 -1.48
N THR A 159 3.51 1.78 -0.20
CA THR A 159 4.24 0.79 0.62
C THR A 159 4.10 -0.62 0.05
N ILE A 160 2.88 -1.05 -0.31
CA ILE A 160 2.64 -2.37 -0.90
C ILE A 160 3.37 -2.49 -2.25
N SER A 161 3.19 -1.51 -3.15
CA SER A 161 3.84 -1.55 -4.48
C SER A 161 5.37 -1.57 -4.38
N GLN A 162 5.98 -0.77 -3.50
CA GLN A 162 7.43 -0.76 -3.31
C GLN A 162 7.94 -2.08 -2.71
N ALA A 163 7.21 -2.66 -1.77
CA ALA A 163 7.56 -3.95 -1.20
C ALA A 163 7.51 -5.07 -2.25
N LEU A 164 6.51 -5.09 -3.13
CA LEU A 164 6.40 -6.06 -4.23
C LEU A 164 7.55 -5.93 -5.24
N ILE A 165 7.87 -4.70 -5.65
CA ILE A 165 9.00 -4.42 -6.56
C ILE A 165 10.32 -4.86 -5.91
N LEU A 166 10.53 -4.61 -4.61
CA LEU A 166 11.72 -5.06 -3.88
C LEU A 166 11.82 -6.59 -3.84
N LEU A 167 10.71 -7.28 -3.56
CA LEU A 167 10.66 -8.74 -3.55
C LEU A 167 10.97 -9.33 -4.94
N PHE A 168 10.42 -8.73 -5.99
CA PHE A 168 10.70 -9.10 -7.36
C PHE A 168 12.19 -8.92 -7.69
N SER A 169 12.79 -7.78 -7.36
CA SER A 169 14.21 -7.50 -7.56
C SER A 169 15.11 -8.48 -6.81
N PHE A 170 14.76 -8.87 -5.59
CA PHE A 170 15.53 -9.88 -4.84
C PHE A 170 15.42 -11.28 -5.45
N LYS A 171 14.23 -11.68 -5.90
CA LYS A 171 14.02 -12.97 -6.55
C LYS A 171 14.76 -13.03 -7.90
N PHE A 172 14.68 -11.97 -8.68
CA PHE A 172 15.43 -11.81 -9.92
C PHE A 172 16.94 -11.90 -9.66
N GLY A 173 17.43 -11.20 -8.64
CA GLY A 173 18.81 -11.29 -8.17
C GLY A 173 19.28 -12.69 -7.80
N HIS A 174 18.41 -13.44 -7.12
CA HIS A 174 18.67 -14.82 -6.75
C HIS A 174 18.85 -15.71 -8.00
N TYR A 175 18.04 -15.51 -9.04
CA TYR A 175 18.16 -16.24 -10.30
C TYR A 175 19.38 -15.82 -11.13
N MET A 176 19.75 -14.53 -11.10
CA MET A 176 20.89 -13.97 -11.83
C MET A 176 22.22 -14.08 -11.07
N LYS A 177 22.21 -14.59 -9.83
CA LYS A 177 23.39 -14.73 -8.95
C LYS A 177 24.08 -13.39 -8.69
N ILE A 178 23.29 -12.32 -8.60
CA ILE A 178 23.78 -10.98 -8.23
C ILE A 178 23.81 -10.90 -6.70
N PRO A 179 24.90 -10.39 -6.08
CA PRO A 179 24.97 -10.21 -4.64
C PRO A 179 23.79 -9.35 -4.12
N SER A 180 23.13 -9.84 -3.07
CA SER A 180 21.94 -9.19 -2.47
C SER A 180 22.19 -7.76 -1.97
N ARG A 181 23.40 -7.44 -1.52
CA ARG A 181 23.79 -6.10 -1.07
C ARG A 181 23.73 -5.07 -2.20
N THR A 182 24.20 -5.43 -3.39
CA THR A 182 24.17 -4.55 -4.56
C THR A 182 22.73 -4.25 -4.95
N ILE A 183 21.86 -5.27 -4.95
CA ILE A 183 20.44 -5.09 -5.29
C ILE A 183 19.75 -4.13 -4.32
N PHE A 184 20.02 -4.27 -3.01
CA PHE A 184 19.45 -3.38 -2.00
C PHE A 184 19.87 -1.92 -2.22
N ILE A 185 21.17 -1.67 -2.44
CA ILE A 185 21.69 -0.32 -2.67
C ILE A 185 21.13 0.26 -3.97
N THR A 186 21.13 -0.52 -5.05
CA THR A 186 20.57 -0.10 -6.34
C THR A 186 19.08 0.25 -6.20
N GLN A 187 18.31 -0.58 -5.49
CA GLN A 187 16.89 -0.30 -5.27
C GLN A 187 16.69 0.99 -4.46
N LEU A 188 17.49 1.23 -3.42
CA LEU A 188 17.43 2.49 -2.66
C LEU A 188 17.73 3.71 -3.52
N MET A 189 18.74 3.63 -4.39
CA MET A 189 19.06 4.75 -5.29
C MET A 189 17.94 5.02 -6.28
N ILE A 190 17.34 3.96 -6.83
CA ILE A 190 16.20 4.07 -7.76
C ILE A 190 14.98 4.66 -7.05
N THR A 191 14.68 4.27 -5.81
CA THR A 191 13.52 4.81 -5.09
C THR A 191 13.68 6.29 -4.76
N ILE A 192 14.88 6.72 -4.35
CA ILE A 192 15.19 8.14 -4.10
C ILE A 192 15.05 8.93 -5.41
N LEU A 193 15.64 8.45 -6.51
CA LEU A 193 15.53 9.09 -7.82
C LEU A 193 14.07 9.21 -8.28
N ASN A 194 13.29 8.14 -8.10
CA ASN A 194 11.87 8.12 -8.45
C ASN A 194 11.06 9.14 -7.63
N ALA A 195 11.35 9.29 -6.33
CA ALA A 195 10.70 10.30 -5.50
C ALA A 195 11.00 11.73 -5.99
N ILE A 196 12.26 12.02 -6.35
CA ILE A 196 12.66 13.33 -6.89
C ILE A 196 11.95 13.61 -8.22
N ILE A 197 11.98 12.65 -9.16
CA ILE A 197 11.35 12.81 -10.47
C ILE A 197 9.85 13.04 -10.33
N LYS A 198 9.18 12.25 -9.48
CA LYS A 198 7.74 12.40 -9.23
C LYS A 198 7.41 13.79 -8.68
N TYR A 199 8.15 14.25 -7.68
CA TYR A 199 7.95 15.57 -7.11
C TYR A 199 8.16 16.68 -8.16
N SER A 200 9.27 16.63 -8.90
CA SER A 200 9.59 17.63 -9.93
C SER A 200 8.54 17.71 -11.03
N ILE A 201 8.07 16.56 -11.53
CA ILE A 201 7.01 16.52 -12.56
C ILE A 201 5.71 17.09 -12.00
N THR A 202 5.32 16.69 -10.79
CA THR A 202 4.09 17.19 -10.16
C THR A 202 4.14 18.70 -9.95
N TYR A 203 5.25 19.23 -9.45
CA TYR A 203 5.46 20.67 -9.27
C TYR A 203 5.42 21.42 -10.61
N HIS A 204 6.09 20.89 -11.64
CA HIS A 204 6.09 21.49 -12.97
C HIS A 204 4.69 21.52 -13.60
N LEU A 205 3.92 20.44 -13.46
CA LEU A 205 2.55 20.37 -13.95
C LEU A 205 1.66 21.41 -13.26
N LEU A 206 1.76 21.53 -11.93
CA LEU A 206 0.98 22.49 -11.14
C LEU A 206 1.22 23.96 -11.53
N ASN A 207 2.43 24.30 -11.95
CA ASN A 207 2.77 25.67 -12.35
C ASN A 207 2.50 25.98 -13.83
N THR A 208 2.48 24.96 -14.70
CA THR A 208 2.42 25.17 -16.16
C THR A 208 0.99 25.12 -16.69
N VAL A 209 0.12 24.30 -16.08
CA VAL A 209 -1.27 24.13 -16.53
C VAL A 209 -2.18 24.89 -15.56
N PRO A 210 -2.79 26.02 -15.97
CA PRO A 210 -3.83 26.66 -15.16
C PRO A 210 -5.08 25.76 -15.09
N ASP A 211 -5.72 25.68 -13.92
CA ASP A 211 -6.97 24.95 -13.68
C ASP A 211 -6.96 23.44 -14.01
N ILE A 212 -5.91 22.74 -13.59
CA ILE A 212 -5.76 21.27 -13.74
C ILE A 212 -6.93 20.47 -13.11
N CYS A 213 -7.75 21.13 -12.28
CA CYS A 213 -8.91 20.54 -11.60
C CYS A 213 -10.15 21.47 -11.59
N SER A 214 -10.46 22.17 -12.69
CA SER A 214 -11.78 22.80 -12.83
C SER A 214 -12.86 21.73 -13.02
N THR A 215 -13.93 21.78 -12.21
CA THR A 215 -15.07 20.85 -12.28
C THR A 215 -15.80 20.84 -13.62
N GLN A 216 -15.51 21.78 -14.52
CA GLN A 216 -16.19 21.93 -15.81
C GLN A 216 -15.56 21.12 -16.95
N ASN A 217 -14.26 20.81 -16.88
CA ASN A 217 -13.59 19.96 -17.86
C ASN A 217 -12.97 18.76 -17.12
N TRP A 218 -13.50 17.57 -17.39
CA TRP A 218 -13.06 16.28 -16.83
C TRP A 218 -11.66 15.86 -17.31
N THR A 219 -10.67 16.75 -17.28
CA THR A 219 -9.32 16.54 -17.81
C THR A 219 -8.40 15.80 -16.85
N CYS A 220 -8.84 15.42 -15.65
CA CYS A 220 -8.07 14.58 -14.74
C CYS A 220 -8.06 13.12 -15.23
N PRO A 221 -6.93 12.60 -15.74
CA PRO A 221 -6.87 11.22 -16.21
C PRO A 221 -6.75 10.30 -14.99
N ASN A 222 -7.62 9.29 -14.91
CA ASN A 222 -7.50 8.07 -14.10
C ASN A 222 -7.78 8.10 -12.60
N SER A 223 -8.33 9.15 -11.99
CA SER A 223 -8.92 9.03 -10.63
C SER A 223 -9.90 10.16 -10.32
N PRO A 224 -11.13 9.88 -9.85
CA PRO A 224 -12.05 10.92 -9.36
C PRO A 224 -11.56 11.60 -8.06
N THR A 225 -10.49 11.09 -7.44
CA THR A 225 -9.95 11.57 -6.15
C THR A 225 -8.64 12.35 -6.23
N THR A 226 -7.85 12.19 -7.29
CA THR A 226 -6.70 13.07 -7.58
C THR A 226 -7.08 14.54 -7.71
N PRO A 227 -8.24 14.93 -8.32
CA PRO A 227 -8.62 16.33 -8.36
C PRO A 227 -8.85 16.95 -6.98
N ILE A 228 -9.28 16.18 -5.98
CA ILE A 228 -9.50 16.67 -4.60
C ILE A 228 -8.16 16.94 -3.89
N LEU A 229 -7.15 16.10 -4.16
CA LEU A 229 -5.80 16.30 -3.64
C LEU A 229 -5.15 17.54 -4.27
N PHE A 230 -5.20 17.68 -5.59
CA PHE A 230 -4.60 18.81 -6.31
C PHE A 230 -5.33 20.13 -6.08
N ALA A 231 -6.67 20.12 -5.97
CA ALA A 231 -7.45 21.31 -5.64
C ALA A 231 -7.18 21.84 -4.22
N ASN A 232 -6.76 20.98 -3.29
CA ASN A 232 -6.36 21.41 -1.95
C ASN A 232 -4.86 21.72 -1.84
N LEU A 233 -4.00 21.03 -2.60
CA LEU A 233 -2.57 21.38 -2.71
C LEU A 233 -2.37 22.77 -3.33
N GLY A 234 -3.20 23.17 -4.30
CA GLY A 234 -3.20 24.53 -4.85
C GLY A 234 -3.75 25.61 -3.91
N LYS A 235 -4.26 25.23 -2.73
CA LYS A 235 -4.70 26.13 -1.65
C LYS A 235 -3.73 26.17 -0.47
N LEU A 236 -2.66 25.39 -0.49
CA LEU A 236 -1.58 25.56 0.48
C LEU A 236 -0.84 26.87 0.15
N PRO A 237 -0.56 27.72 1.16
CA PRO A 237 0.06 29.02 0.96
C PRO A 237 1.46 28.95 0.33
#